data_AF-A0A1G8BYT5-F1
#
_entry.id   AF-A0A1G8BYT5-F1
#
_cell.length_a   1.000
_cell.length_b   1.000
_cell.length_c   1.000
_cell.angle_alpha   90.00
_cell.angle_beta   90.00
_cell.angle_gamma   90.00
#
_symmetry.space_group_name_H-M   'P 1'
#
loop_
_entity.id
_entity.type
_entity.pdbx_description
1 polymer ?
#
loop_
_entity_poly.entity_id
_entity_poly.type
_entity_poly.pdbx_seq_one_letter_code
_entity_poly.pdbx_strand_id
1 'polypeptide(L)'
;MAIAAAPRRTTTEDTRAFDALVATHRPGLVRYATRLMSGDVAAAEDVAQETMLRAWKHLDRLTEQQGSVRGWLTRVAHNIAMDQHRARRSRPTEIAWTEFDEERAASLDDPAREVEDRVLVTELLAHVSPIHRSTLAEVYLSDQTAAAAAARLGVPVGTVKSRVFHALRTMRTQGGAALAA
;
A
#
# COMPACT_ATOMS: atom_id res chain seq x y z
N MET A 1 -15.51 -34.93 0.54
CA MET A 1 -14.68 -35.27 1.70
C MET A 1 -13.42 -34.41 1.63
N ALA A 2 -13.48 -33.19 2.18
CA ALA A 2 -12.37 -32.24 2.12
C ALA A 2 -11.48 -32.44 3.36
N ILE A 3 -10.21 -32.79 3.14
CA ILE A 3 -9.20 -32.85 4.19
C ILE A 3 -8.92 -31.39 4.58
N ALA A 4 -9.57 -30.93 5.65
CA ALA A 4 -9.18 -29.71 6.33
C ALA A 4 -7.76 -29.94 6.87
N ALA A 5 -6.76 -29.33 6.22
CA ALA A 5 -5.40 -29.28 6.74
C ALA A 5 -5.46 -28.69 8.15
N ALA A 6 -4.98 -29.45 9.14
CA ALA A 6 -4.96 -29.03 10.53
C ALA A 6 -4.25 -27.66 10.65
N PRO A 7 -4.78 -26.71 11.45
CA PRO A 7 -4.12 -25.43 11.64
C PRO A 7 -2.72 -25.69 12.19
N ARG A 8 -1.72 -25.18 11.48
CA ARG A 8 -0.31 -25.28 11.86
C ARG A 8 -0.17 -24.73 13.28
N ARG A 9 0.44 -25.51 14.17
CA ARG A 9 0.70 -25.06 15.54
C ARG A 9 1.67 -23.90 15.48
N THR A 10 1.23 -22.72 15.93
CA THR A 10 2.05 -21.53 16.10
C THR A 10 3.12 -21.82 17.14
N THR A 11 4.38 -21.62 16.77
CA THR A 11 5.51 -21.88 17.66
C THR A 11 5.81 -20.65 18.53
N THR A 12 6.54 -20.83 19.63
CA THR A 12 7.03 -19.69 20.44
C THR A 12 7.97 -18.78 19.64
N GLU A 13 8.62 -19.31 18.60
CA GLU A 13 9.50 -18.55 17.71
C GLU A 13 8.68 -17.66 16.76
N ASP A 14 7.57 -18.17 16.22
CA ASP A 14 6.63 -17.39 15.39
C ASP A 14 6.08 -16.19 16.17
N THR A 15 5.67 -16.40 17.43
CA THR A 15 5.18 -15.32 18.29
C THR A 15 6.25 -14.26 18.51
N ARG A 16 7.49 -14.65 18.86
CA ARG A 16 8.59 -13.71 19.06
C ARG A 16 8.95 -12.93 17.79
N ALA A 17 8.98 -13.60 16.64
CA ALA A 17 9.25 -12.96 15.36
C ALA A 17 8.17 -11.94 15.00
N PHE A 18 6.91 -12.27 15.27
CA PHE A 18 5.79 -11.36 15.05
C PHE A 18 5.79 -10.17 16.01
N ASP A 19 6.08 -10.40 17.31
CA ASP A 19 6.18 -9.31 18.28
C ASP A 19 7.24 -8.28 17.87
N ALA A 20 8.41 -8.75 17.40
CA ALA A 20 9.45 -7.90 16.85
C ALA A 20 8.97 -7.11 15.61
N LEU A 21 8.24 -7.77 14.69
CA LEU A 21 7.64 -7.14 13.51
C LEU A 21 6.64 -6.04 13.91
N VAL A 22 5.76 -6.33 14.86
CA VAL A 22 4.76 -5.38 15.37
C VAL A 22 5.44 -4.18 16.01
N ALA A 23 6.37 -4.40 16.94
CA ALA A 23 7.11 -3.34 17.62
C ALA A 23 7.83 -2.42 16.62
N THR A 24 8.42 -3.01 15.58
CA THR A 24 9.17 -2.27 14.56
C THR A 24 8.26 -1.46 13.64
N HIS A 25 7.14 -2.03 13.17
CA HIS A 25 6.40 -1.47 12.04
C HIS A 25 5.07 -0.83 12.41
N ARG A 26 4.42 -1.21 13.51
CA ARG A 26 3.09 -0.71 13.89
C ARG A 26 3.04 0.82 13.99
N PRO A 27 3.99 1.51 14.66
CA PRO A 27 3.91 2.96 14.82
C PRO A 27 3.92 3.70 13.47
N GLY A 28 4.79 3.27 12.55
CA GLY A 28 4.84 3.85 11.19
C GLY A 28 3.61 3.51 10.36
N LEU A 29 3.06 2.30 10.54
CA LEU A 29 1.87 1.84 9.85
C LEU A 29 0.61 2.62 10.27
N VAL A 30 0.43 2.85 11.57
CA VAL A 30 -0.68 3.67 12.08
C VAL A 30 -0.58 5.08 11.54
N ARG A 31 0.61 5.71 11.60
CA ARG A 31 0.82 7.06 11.02
C ARG A 31 0.47 7.12 9.53
N TYR A 32 0.90 6.13 8.77
CA TYR A 32 0.57 6.03 7.35
C TYR A 32 -0.94 5.87 7.13
N ALA A 33 -1.60 4.98 7.87
CA ALA A 33 -3.04 4.76 7.79
C ALA A 33 -3.85 5.99 8.21
N THR A 34 -3.39 6.77 9.21
CA THR A 34 -4.04 8.03 9.61
C THR A 34 -4.08 9.03 8.46
N ARG A 35 -3.03 9.11 7.65
CA ARG A 35 -3.01 9.96 6.45
C ARG A 35 -3.99 9.47 5.40
N LEU A 36 -4.05 8.16 5.18
CA LEU A 36 -5.01 7.56 4.24
C LEU A 36 -6.45 7.79 4.67
N MET A 37 -6.73 7.78 5.98
CA MET A 37 -8.07 7.93 6.54
C MET A 37 -8.41 9.40 6.86
N SER A 38 -7.76 10.37 6.22
CA SER A 38 -8.02 11.81 6.40
C SER A 38 -8.01 12.26 7.86
N GLY A 39 -7.14 11.68 8.69
CA GLY A 39 -7.01 12.01 10.11
C GLY A 39 -7.87 11.18 11.08
N ASP A 40 -8.75 10.30 10.58
CA ASP A 40 -9.55 9.38 11.42
C ASP A 40 -8.64 8.32 12.08
N VAL A 41 -8.25 8.58 13.32
CA VAL A 41 -7.32 7.73 14.09
C VAL A 41 -7.93 6.36 14.39
N ALA A 42 -9.23 6.29 14.66
CA ALA A 42 -9.89 5.02 14.95
C ALA A 42 -9.89 4.11 13.71
N ALA A 43 -10.27 4.66 12.55
CA ALA A 43 -10.21 3.90 11.31
C ALA A 43 -8.77 3.51 10.91
N ALA A 44 -7.79 4.38 11.18
CA ALA A 44 -6.40 4.07 10.95
C ALA A 44 -5.88 2.90 11.81
N GLU A 45 -6.29 2.85 13.08
CA GLU A 45 -6.01 1.74 13.98
C GLU A 45 -6.62 0.43 13.47
N ASP A 46 -7.85 0.45 12.97
CA ASP A 46 -8.49 -0.72 12.36
C ASP A 46 -7.72 -1.22 11.12
N VAL A 47 -7.30 -0.30 10.25
CA VAL A 47 -6.46 -0.63 9.08
C VAL A 47 -5.13 -1.27 9.52
N ALA A 48 -4.48 -0.70 10.52
CA ALA A 48 -3.21 -1.21 11.03
C ALA A 48 -3.38 -2.59 11.66
N GLN A 49 -4.44 -2.81 12.44
CA GLN A 49 -4.76 -4.10 13.06
C GLN A 49 -5.02 -5.17 12.00
N GLU A 50 -5.90 -4.92 11.03
CA GLU A 50 -6.19 -5.88 9.95
C GLU A 50 -4.93 -6.18 9.12
N THR A 51 -4.06 -5.18 8.91
CA THR A 51 -2.77 -5.40 8.24
C THR A 51 -1.87 -6.33 9.05
N MET A 52 -1.78 -6.15 10.37
CA MET A 52 -0.98 -7.03 11.24
C MET A 52 -1.56 -8.44 11.32
N LEU A 53 -2.89 -8.60 11.31
CA LEU A 53 -3.54 -9.91 11.23
C LEU A 53 -3.20 -10.64 9.93
N ARG A 54 -3.13 -9.91 8.80
CA ARG A 54 -2.67 -10.47 7.53
C ARG A 54 -1.18 -10.79 7.56
N ALA A 55 -0.36 -9.97 8.21
CA ALA A 55 1.06 -10.24 8.38
C ALA A 55 1.29 -11.53 9.16
N TRP A 56 0.55 -11.76 10.25
CA TRP A 56 0.58 -13.02 11.01
C TRP A 56 0.30 -14.24 10.14
N LYS A 57 -0.74 -14.17 9.29
CA LYS A 57 -1.09 -15.26 8.35
C LYS A 57 -0.04 -15.52 7.27
N HIS A 58 0.87 -14.58 7.05
CA HIS A 58 1.92 -14.65 6.03
C HIS A 58 3.33 -14.59 6.62
N LEU A 59 3.49 -14.85 7.92
CA LEU A 59 4.73 -14.63 8.65
C LEU A 59 5.93 -15.35 8.01
N ASP A 60 5.80 -16.64 7.69
CA ASP A 60 6.87 -17.43 7.05
C ASP A 60 7.35 -16.80 5.73
N ARG A 61 6.41 -16.28 4.91
CA ARG A 61 6.77 -15.65 3.64
C ARG A 61 7.41 -14.28 3.82
N LEU A 62 7.07 -13.56 4.89
CA LEU A 62 7.65 -12.26 5.21
C LEU A 62 9.07 -12.40 5.76
N THR A 63 9.38 -13.51 6.45
CA THR A 63 10.71 -13.79 6.98
C THR A 63 11.63 -14.46 5.96
N GLU A 64 11.11 -15.24 5.01
CA GLU A 64 11.90 -15.96 4.00
C GLU A 64 12.24 -15.14 2.74
N GLN A 65 11.48 -14.10 2.40
CA GLN A 65 11.65 -13.34 1.14
C GLN A 65 12.58 -12.13 1.32
N GLN A 66 13.49 -11.89 0.36
CA GLN A 66 14.35 -10.69 0.27
C GLN A 66 13.58 -9.38 -0.09
N GLY A 67 12.27 -9.34 0.13
CA GLY A 67 11.45 -8.16 -0.11
C GLY A 67 11.34 -7.28 1.14
N SER A 68 11.19 -5.96 0.97
CA SER A 68 10.96 -5.06 2.10
C SER A 68 9.62 -5.38 2.79
N VAL A 69 9.68 -5.92 4.02
CA VAL A 69 8.52 -6.15 4.91
C VAL A 69 7.68 -4.88 5.03
N ARG A 70 8.34 -3.72 5.20
CA ARG A 70 7.68 -2.41 5.22
C ARG A 70 6.88 -2.15 3.94
N GLY A 71 7.47 -2.41 2.77
CA GLY A 71 6.77 -2.23 1.49
C GLY A 71 5.55 -3.14 1.32
N TRP A 72 5.60 -4.37 1.87
CA TRP A 72 4.44 -5.25 1.89
C TRP A 72 3.34 -4.74 2.83
N LEU A 73 3.70 -4.33 4.06
CA LEU A 73 2.76 -3.79 5.04
C LEU A 73 2.06 -2.53 4.54
N THR A 74 2.81 -1.58 3.96
CA THR A 74 2.26 -0.36 3.37
C THR A 74 1.26 -0.68 2.25
N ARG A 75 1.58 -1.65 1.38
CA ARG A 75 0.66 -2.07 0.29
C ARG A 75 -0.63 -2.66 0.85
N VAL A 76 -0.54 -3.51 1.88
CA VAL A 76 -1.71 -4.15 2.48
C VAL A 76 -2.59 -3.10 3.18
N ALA A 77 -2.00 -2.22 3.98
CA ALA A 77 -2.73 -1.13 4.64
C ALA A 77 -3.42 -0.21 3.64
N HIS A 78 -2.73 0.16 2.55
CA HIS A 78 -3.32 0.96 1.48
C HIS A 78 -4.56 0.26 0.89
N ASN A 79 -4.46 -1.01 0.53
CA ASN A 79 -5.61 -1.75 -0.02
C ASN A 79 -6.81 -1.77 0.94
N ILE A 80 -6.57 -2.02 2.24
CA ILE A 80 -7.65 -2.04 3.25
C ILE A 80 -8.29 -0.66 3.38
N ALA A 81 -7.50 0.40 3.50
CA ALA A 81 -8.01 1.77 3.58
C ALA A 81 -8.85 2.14 2.35
N MET A 82 -8.40 1.75 1.16
CA MET A 82 -9.14 2.00 -0.07
C MET A 82 -10.46 1.24 -0.15
N ASP A 83 -10.48 0.00 0.32
CA ASP A 83 -11.71 -0.78 0.40
C ASP A 83 -12.70 -0.16 1.40
N GLN A 84 -12.22 0.35 2.54
CA GLN A 84 -13.03 1.08 3.51
C GLN A 84 -13.61 2.38 2.94
N HIS A 85 -12.79 3.20 2.26
CA HIS A 85 -13.24 4.44 1.58
C HIS A 85 -14.37 4.17 0.60
N ARG A 86 -14.27 3.08 -0.17
CA ARG A 86 -15.30 2.69 -1.13
C ARG A 86 -16.58 2.22 -0.44
N ALA A 87 -16.47 1.42 0.61
CA ALA A 87 -17.62 0.98 1.40
C ALA A 87 -18.36 2.16 2.05
N ARG A 88 -17.62 3.18 2.51
CA ARG A 88 -18.19 4.44 3.02
C ARG A 88 -18.92 5.22 1.93
N ARG A 89 -18.36 5.34 0.71
CA ARG A 89 -19.04 6.02 -0.42
C ARG A 89 -20.28 5.29 -0.96
N SER A 90 -20.34 3.95 -0.84
CA SER A 90 -21.51 3.18 -1.30
C SER A 90 -22.71 3.23 -0.35
N ARG A 91 -22.52 3.73 0.89
CA ARG A 91 -23.59 4.02 1.84
C ARG A 91 -23.99 5.49 1.68
N PRO A 92 -25.28 5.86 1.62
CA PRO A 92 -25.66 7.25 1.75
C PRO A 92 -25.19 7.71 3.14
N THR A 93 -24.36 8.73 3.23
CA THR A 93 -23.96 9.34 4.51
C THR A 93 -24.03 10.85 4.36
N GLU A 94 -24.72 11.45 5.33
CA GLU A 94 -24.83 12.89 5.52
C GLU A 94 -23.45 13.55 5.48
N ILE A 95 -23.43 14.66 4.76
CA ILE A 95 -22.25 15.42 4.45
C ILE A 95 -21.79 16.15 5.71
N ALA A 96 -20.62 15.78 6.22
CA ALA A 96 -19.77 16.68 6.99
C ALA A 96 -18.51 16.91 6.18
N TRP A 97 -18.49 17.99 5.40
CA TRP A 97 -17.26 18.57 4.87
C TRP A 97 -16.53 19.18 6.06
N THR A 98 -15.51 18.52 6.57
CA THR A 98 -14.53 19.15 7.44
C THR A 98 -13.25 19.37 6.65
N GLU A 99 -12.80 20.61 6.73
CA GLU A 99 -11.72 21.25 5.98
C GLU A 99 -10.46 20.38 5.90
N PHE A 100 -9.90 20.31 4.68
CA PHE A 100 -8.54 19.85 4.46
C PHE A 100 -7.59 20.86 5.11
N ASP A 101 -7.15 20.59 6.33
CA ASP A 101 -5.98 21.27 6.90
C ASP A 101 -4.74 20.80 6.13
N GLU A 102 -4.25 21.65 5.23
CA GLU A 102 -3.00 21.47 4.47
C GLU A 102 -1.73 21.53 5.35
N GLU A 103 -1.85 21.66 6.67
CA GLU A 103 -0.71 21.98 7.56
C GLU A 103 -0.22 20.81 8.46
N ARG A 104 -0.57 19.56 8.15
CA ARG A 104 -0.10 18.37 8.93
C ARG A 104 0.76 17.37 8.17
N ALA A 105 1.43 17.83 7.12
CA ALA A 105 2.40 17.05 6.34
C ALA A 105 3.77 16.87 7.04
N ALA A 106 3.97 17.33 8.26
CA ALA A 106 5.25 17.19 8.98
C ALA A 106 5.21 16.03 9.98
N SER A 107 5.67 14.85 9.53
CA SER A 107 6.42 13.83 10.32
C SER A 107 6.31 12.46 9.63
N LEU A 108 7.01 12.33 8.51
CA LEU A 108 7.78 11.10 8.27
C LEU A 108 9.18 11.34 8.85
N ASP A 109 9.92 10.27 9.14
CA ASP A 109 11.36 10.38 9.35
C ASP A 109 12.00 11.20 8.23
N ASP A 110 12.97 12.05 8.61
CA ASP A 110 13.80 12.91 7.77
C ASP A 110 13.10 13.47 6.51
N PRO A 111 12.59 14.71 6.54
CA PRO A 111 12.05 15.39 5.36
C PRO A 111 12.96 15.30 4.13
N ALA A 112 14.28 15.18 4.31
CA ALA A 112 15.22 14.99 3.21
C ALA A 112 15.00 13.65 2.47
N ARG A 113 14.74 12.55 3.19
CA ARG A 113 14.44 11.24 2.58
C ARG A 113 13.13 11.22 1.82
N GLU A 114 12.11 11.94 2.30
CA GLU A 114 10.85 12.05 1.57
C GLU A 114 11.02 12.84 0.26
N VAL A 115 11.82 13.91 0.29
CA VAL A 115 12.16 14.67 -0.92
C VAL A 115 12.97 13.80 -1.89
N GLU A 116 13.96 13.05 -1.38
CA GLU A 116 14.79 12.13 -2.17
C GLU A 116 13.95 11.02 -2.82
N ASP A 117 13.06 10.38 -2.07
CA ASP A 117 12.13 9.37 -2.59
C ASP A 117 11.22 9.96 -3.68
N ARG A 118 10.72 11.20 -3.50
CA ARG A 118 9.87 11.87 -4.50
C ARG A 118 10.64 12.21 -5.77
N VAL A 119 11.88 12.69 -5.65
CA VAL A 119 12.75 12.97 -6.80
C VAL A 119 13.03 11.68 -7.56
N LEU A 120 13.42 10.62 -6.86
CA LEU A 120 13.70 9.30 -7.45
C LEU A 120 12.46 8.74 -8.17
N VAL A 121 11.29 8.75 -7.54
CA VAL A 121 10.05 8.28 -8.17
C VAL A 121 9.72 9.09 -9.44
N THR A 122 9.95 10.40 -9.40
CA THR A 122 9.71 11.29 -10.55
C THR A 122 10.62 10.95 -11.73
N GLU A 123 11.91 10.70 -11.47
CA GLU A 123 12.88 10.28 -12.49
C GLU A 123 12.55 8.88 -13.06
N LEU A 124 12.15 7.94 -12.21
CA LEU A 124 11.74 6.61 -12.65
C LEU A 124 10.47 6.64 -13.50
N LEU A 125 9.53 7.52 -13.18
CA LEU A 125 8.33 7.74 -14.01
C LEU A 125 8.68 8.31 -15.38
N ALA A 126 9.76 9.09 -15.53
CA ALA A 126 10.19 9.60 -16.83
C ALA A 126 10.47 8.46 -17.83
N HIS A 127 10.95 7.31 -17.35
CA HIS A 127 11.24 6.11 -18.14
C HIS A 127 10.01 5.25 -18.46
N VAL A 128 8.86 5.54 -17.87
CA VAL A 128 7.61 4.81 -18.09
C VAL A 128 6.84 5.47 -19.25
N SER A 129 6.35 4.68 -20.20
CA SER A 129 5.61 5.23 -21.34
C SER A 129 4.33 5.99 -20.90
N PRO A 130 3.85 6.99 -21.65
CA PRO A 130 2.68 7.78 -21.27
C PRO A 130 1.42 6.95 -21.00
N ILE A 131 1.22 5.87 -21.76
CA ILE A 131 0.07 4.96 -21.59
C ILE A 131 0.17 4.19 -20.27
N HIS A 132 1.37 3.78 -19.87
CA HIS A 132 1.62 3.12 -18.58
C HIS A 132 1.51 4.11 -17.42
N ARG A 133 2.03 5.34 -17.56
CA ARG A 133 1.90 6.41 -16.56
C ARG A 133 0.46 6.80 -16.30
N SER A 134 -0.34 7.03 -17.34
CA SER A 134 -1.76 7.34 -17.20
C SER A 134 -2.54 6.22 -16.50
N THR A 135 -2.18 4.97 -16.77
CA THR A 135 -2.77 3.83 -16.05
C THR A 135 -2.34 3.77 -14.58
N LEU A 136 -1.07 4.06 -14.28
CA LEU A 136 -0.59 4.19 -12.91
C LEU A 136 -1.27 5.34 -12.17
N ALA A 137 -1.45 6.48 -12.82
CA ALA A 137 -2.15 7.63 -12.26
C ALA A 137 -3.56 7.24 -11.81
N GLU A 138 -4.30 6.47 -12.62
CA GLU A 138 -5.63 6.03 -12.20
C GLU A 138 -5.64 5.11 -11.01
N VAL A 139 -4.72 4.15 -10.99
CA VAL A 139 -4.73 3.11 -9.96
C VAL A 139 -4.15 3.65 -8.65
N TYR A 140 -3.14 4.52 -8.71
CA TYR A 140 -2.35 4.93 -7.55
C TYR A 140 -2.49 6.40 -7.15
N LEU A 141 -2.81 7.31 -8.07
CA LEU A 141 -3.01 8.73 -7.75
C LEU A 141 -4.49 9.05 -7.58
N SER A 142 -5.35 8.48 -8.43
CA SER A 142 -6.81 8.59 -8.35
C SER A 142 -7.47 7.42 -7.61
N ASP A 143 -6.66 6.50 -7.09
CA ASP A 143 -7.13 5.47 -6.15
C ASP A 143 -8.25 4.55 -6.70
N GLN A 144 -8.26 4.35 -8.02
CA GLN A 144 -9.28 3.56 -8.71
C GLN A 144 -8.99 2.05 -8.66
N THR A 145 -10.04 1.22 -8.69
CA THR A 145 -9.86 -0.22 -8.95
C THR A 145 -9.36 -0.43 -10.37
N ALA A 146 -8.76 -1.58 -10.65
CA ALA A 146 -8.45 -1.97 -12.03
C ALA A 146 -9.69 -1.96 -12.94
N ALA A 147 -10.89 -2.23 -12.39
CA ALA A 147 -12.15 -2.19 -13.12
C ALA A 147 -12.65 -0.76 -13.38
N ALA A 148 -12.57 0.14 -12.40
CA ALA A 148 -12.94 1.54 -12.54
C ALA A 148 -11.96 2.29 -13.45
N ALA A 149 -10.66 2.04 -13.29
CA ALA A 149 -9.62 2.55 -14.18
C ALA A 149 -9.84 2.05 -15.62
N ALA A 150 -10.21 0.78 -15.80
CA ALA A 150 -10.53 0.21 -17.11
C ALA A 150 -11.71 0.92 -17.77
N ALA A 151 -12.81 1.12 -17.04
CA ALA A 151 -13.98 1.85 -17.52
C ALA A 151 -13.61 3.30 -17.91
N ARG A 152 -12.84 3.99 -17.06
CA ARG A 152 -12.45 5.38 -17.29
C ARG A 152 -11.44 5.57 -18.43
N LEU A 153 -10.56 4.60 -18.64
CA LEU A 153 -9.55 4.61 -19.71
C LEU A 153 -10.06 4.00 -21.02
N GLY A 154 -11.27 3.43 -21.04
CA GLY A 154 -11.83 2.76 -22.22
C GLY A 154 -11.07 1.50 -22.64
N VAL A 155 -10.50 0.74 -21.68
CA VAL A 155 -9.70 -0.46 -21.96
C VAL A 155 -10.14 -1.66 -21.11
N PRO A 156 -9.81 -2.92 -21.49
CA PRO A 156 -10.09 -4.08 -20.66
C PRO A 156 -9.38 -4.06 -19.31
N VAL A 157 -9.98 -4.68 -18.27
CA VAL A 157 -9.37 -4.83 -16.94
C VAL A 157 -8.02 -5.57 -17.01
N GLY A 158 -7.91 -6.57 -17.89
CA GLY A 158 -6.66 -7.28 -18.14
C GLY A 158 -5.55 -6.36 -18.66
N THR A 159 -5.91 -5.37 -19.48
CA THR A 159 -5.00 -4.35 -20.00
C THR A 159 -4.54 -3.40 -18.91
N VAL A 160 -5.41 -3.00 -17.97
CA VAL A 160 -4.99 -2.21 -16.81
C VAL A 160 -3.96 -2.98 -15.98
N LYS A 161 -4.23 -4.26 -15.68
CA LYS A 161 -3.31 -5.12 -14.92
C LYS A 161 -1.95 -5.28 -15.61
N SER A 162 -1.94 -5.54 -16.93
CA SER A 162 -0.69 -5.68 -17.68
C SER A 162 0.09 -4.37 -17.76
N ARG A 163 -0.59 -3.24 -18.01
CA ARG A 163 0.05 -1.91 -18.05
C ARG A 163 0.67 -1.53 -16.71
N VAL A 164 -0.03 -1.76 -15.59
CA VAL A 164 0.53 -1.54 -14.25
C VAL A 164 1.74 -2.45 -14.00
N PHE A 165 1.65 -3.74 -14.35
CA PHE A 165 2.75 -4.68 -14.21
C PHE A 165 4.01 -4.22 -14.98
N HIS A 166 3.86 -3.85 -16.25
CA HIS A 166 4.98 -3.38 -17.08
C HIS A 166 5.55 -2.06 -16.56
N ALA A 167 4.70 -1.12 -16.14
CA ALA A 167 5.14 0.14 -15.56
C ALA A 167 6.03 -0.08 -14.32
N LEU A 168 5.56 -0.89 -13.37
CA LEU A 168 6.30 -1.21 -12.15
C LEU A 168 7.58 -2.01 -12.44
N ARG A 169 7.57 -2.89 -13.45
CA ARG A 169 8.78 -3.60 -13.88
C ARG A 169 9.83 -2.63 -14.42
N THR A 170 9.45 -1.70 -15.28
CA THR A 170 10.36 -0.66 -15.80
C THR A 170 10.95 0.16 -14.66
N MET A 171 10.12 0.65 -13.72
CA MET A 171 10.61 1.42 -12.57
C MET A 171 11.58 0.63 -11.69
N ARG A 172 11.33 -0.68 -11.47
CA ARG A 172 12.27 -1.54 -10.72
C ARG A 172 13.60 -1.73 -11.42
N THR A 173 13.58 -1.96 -12.74
CA THR A 173 14.82 -2.13 -13.51
C THR A 173 15.65 -0.85 -13.48
N GLN A 174 15.02 0.31 -13.64
CA GLN A 174 15.72 1.59 -13.61
C GLN A 174 16.17 1.98 -12.20
N GLY A 175 15.35 1.73 -11.17
CA GLY A 175 15.71 2.00 -9.76
C GLY A 175 16.85 1.11 -9.25
N GLY A 176 16.92 -0.14 -9.71
CA GLY A 176 18.04 -1.03 -9.41
C GLY A 176 19.36 -0.58 -10.06
N ALA A 177 19.30 0.06 -11.24
CA ALA A 177 20.47 0.65 -11.87
C ALA A 177 20.90 1.96 -11.18
N ALA A 178 19.94 2.79 -10.76
CA ALA A 178 20.20 4.04 -10.04
C ALA A 178 20.80 3.83 -8.63
N LEU A 179 20.44 2.75 -7.95
CA LEU A 179 21.00 2.38 -6.64
C LEU A 179 22.35 1.65 -6.72
N ALA A 180 22.75 1.20 -7.91
CA ALA A 180 24.00 0.48 -8.16
C ALA A 180 25.10 1.36 -8.77
N ALA A 181 24.79 2.63 -9.08
CA ALA A 181 25.69 3.65 -9.60
C ALA A 181 26.11 4.62 -8.49
#